data_AF-A0AAF1BE46-F1
#
_entry.id   AF-A0AAF1BE46-F1
#
_cell.length_a   1.000
_cell.length_b   1.000
_cell.length_c   1.000
_cell.angle_alpha   90.00
_cell.angle_beta   90.00
_cell.angle_gamma   90.00
#
_symmetry.space_group_name_H-M   'P 1'
#
loop_
_entity.id
_entity.type
_entity.pdbx_description
1 polymer ?
#
loop_
_entity_poly.entity_id
_entity_poly.type
_entity_poly.pdbx_seq_one_letter_code
_entity_poly.pdbx_strand_id
1 'polypeptide(L)' 'MGYYLADGIYPPYPTFVKTISAPQGNKRKYFAKMQESVRKDVERAFGVLQARFVIVRGPAHFWDIETLKHI' A
#
# COMPACT_ATOMS: atom_id res chain seq x y z
N MET A 1 12.19 -10.71 -9.63
CA MET A 1 10.94 -9.91 -9.75
C MET A 1 10.44 -9.64 -8.34
N GLY A 2 10.14 -8.39 -8.01
CA GLY A 2 9.65 -8.01 -6.68
C GLY A 2 8.15 -8.25 -6.53
N TYR A 3 7.71 -8.56 -5.32
CA TYR A 3 6.30 -8.69 -4.95
C TYR A 3 5.93 -7.55 -4.01
N TYR A 4 4.82 -6.86 -4.29
CA TYR A 4 4.31 -5.77 -3.46
C TYR A 4 3.02 -6.17 -2.77
N LEU A 5 2.89 -5.81 -1.49
CA LEU A 5 1.65 -6.01 -0.76
C LEU A 5 0.61 -5.02 -1.27
N ALA A 6 -0.56 -5.53 -1.64
CA ALA A 6 -1.69 -4.73 -2.07
C ALA A 6 -2.95 -5.12 -1.29
N ASP A 7 -3.78 -4.12 -1.05
CA ASP A 7 -5.12 -4.28 -0.49
C ASP A 7 -6.15 -4.56 -1.60
N GLY A 8 -7.42 -4.50 -1.24
CA GLY A 8 -8.53 -4.79 -2.15
C GLY A 8 -8.83 -3.70 -3.19
N ILE A 9 -8.31 -2.47 -3.04
CA ILE A 9 -8.66 -1.36 -3.93
C ILE A 9 -7.86 -1.37 -5.24
N TYR A 10 -6.70 -2.05 -5.26
CA TYR A 10 -5.88 -2.13 -6.47
C TYR A 10 -6.35 -3.22 -7.45
N PRO A 11 -6.23 -3.00 -8.76
CA PRO A 11 -6.47 -4.02 -9.77
C PRO A 11 -5.55 -5.24 -9.57
N PRO A 12 -5.95 -6.44 -10.01
CA PRO A 12 -5.06 -7.60 -9.99
C PRO A 12 -3.88 -7.38 -10.95
N TYR A 13 -2.68 -7.18 -10.41
CA TYR A 13 -1.42 -7.13 -11.16
C TYR A 13 -0.51 -8.31 -10.79
N PRO A 14 0.33 -8.81 -11.71
CA PRO A 14 1.23 -9.95 -11.45
C PRO A 14 2.23 -9.70 -10.31
N THR A 15 2.56 -8.44 -10.05
CA THR A 15 3.47 -8.02 -8.99
C THR A 15 2.78 -7.80 -7.65
N PHE A 16 1.45 -7.76 -7.60
CA PHE A 16 0.67 -7.47 -6.39
C PHE A 16 0.20 -8.74 -5.69
N VAL A 17 0.60 -8.87 -4.44
CA VAL A 17 0.19 -9.96 -3.56
C VAL A 17 -0.98 -9.47 -2.71
N LYS A 18 -2.15 -10.02 -2.98
CA LYS A 18 -3.41 -9.74 -2.28
C LYS A 18 -3.63 -10.75 -1.15
N THR A 19 -4.32 -10.31 -0.10
CA THR A 19 -4.78 -11.23 0.96
C THR A 19 -5.81 -12.21 0.41
N ILE A 20 -5.76 -13.45 0.89
CA ILE A 20 -6.70 -14.50 0.52
C ILE A 20 -8.02 -14.27 1.27
N SER A 21 -9.08 -13.95 0.54
CA SER A 21 -10.44 -13.91 1.11
C SER A 21 -10.89 -15.33 1.47
N ALA A 22 -11.42 -15.51 2.70
CA ALA A 22 -11.87 -16.79 3.24
C ALA A 22 -10.81 -17.93 3.14
N PRO A 23 -9.65 -17.81 3.83
CA PRO A 23 -8.57 -18.78 3.70
C PRO A 23 -8.97 -20.17 4.23
N GLN A 24 -8.93 -21.17 3.34
CA GLN A 24 -9.17 -22.57 3.67
C GLN A 24 -7.87 -23.33 3.92
N GLY A 25 -7.85 -24.12 5.00
CA GLY A 25 -6.67 -24.89 5.43
C GLY A 25 -5.61 -24.04 6.17
N ASN A 26 -4.76 -24.73 6.94
CA ASN A 26 -3.83 -24.08 7.88
C ASN A 26 -2.81 -23.17 7.19
N LYS A 27 -2.28 -23.60 6.03
CA LYS A 27 -1.28 -22.83 5.28
C LYS A 27 -1.82 -21.48 4.81
N ARG A 28 -3.02 -21.45 4.23
CA ARG A 28 -3.65 -20.21 3.74
C ARG A 28 -4.06 -19.29 4.89
N LYS A 29 -4.55 -19.87 6.00
CA LYS A 29 -4.88 -19.11 7.21
C LYS A 29 -3.66 -18.41 7.79
N TYR A 30 -2.54 -19.12 7.89
CA TYR A 30 -1.28 -18.55 8.36
C TYR A 30 -0.78 -17.43 7.42
N PHE A 31 -0.79 -17.68 6.11
CA PHE A 31 -0.39 -16.68 5.12
C PHE A 31 -1.24 -15.40 5.22
N ALA A 32 -2.56 -15.52 5.23
CA ALA A 32 -3.47 -14.38 5.35
C ALA A 32 -3.23 -13.58 6.65
N LYS A 33 -3.04 -14.28 7.79
CA LYS A 33 -2.76 -13.63 9.08
C LYS A 33 -1.46 -12.82 9.05
N MET A 34 -0.38 -13.39 8.52
CA MET A 34 0.90 -12.68 8.42
C MET A 34 0.80 -11.48 7.49
N GLN A 35 0.13 -11.65 6.34
CA GLN A 35 -0.05 -10.58 5.36
C GLN A 35 -0.87 -9.41 5.93
N GLU A 36 -1.97 -9.70 6.62
CA GLU A 36 -2.80 -8.69 7.27
C GLU A 36 -2.07 -7.94 8.38
N SER A 37 -1.19 -8.63 9.13
CA SER A 37 -0.36 -7.98 10.16
C SER A 37 0.57 -6.93 9.52
N VAL A 38 1.31 -7.32 8.48
CA VAL A 38 2.24 -6.42 7.80
C VAL A 38 1.48 -5.25 7.15
N ARG A 39 0.31 -5.52 6.54
CA ARG A 39 -0.53 -4.45 5.98
C ARG A 39 -0.96 -3.44 7.03
N LYS A 40 -1.40 -3.88 8.22
CA LYS A 40 -1.79 -2.99 9.32
C LYS A 40 -0.63 -2.11 9.79
N ASP A 41 0.58 -2.66 9.88
CA ASP A 41 1.77 -1.89 10.28
C ASP A 41 2.11 -0.82 9.24
N VAL A 42 2.02 -1.15 7.95
CA VAL A 42 2.20 -0.19 6.85
C VAL A 42 1.14 0.89 6.90
N GLU A 43 -0.14 0.53 6.99
CA GLU A 43 -1.25 1.51 7.08
C GLU A 43 -1.12 2.43 8.29
N ARG A 44 -0.72 1.88 9.45
CA ARG A 44 -0.46 2.68 10.64
C ARG A 44 0.70 3.65 10.43
N ALA A 45 1.80 3.19 9.82
CA ALA A 45 2.94 4.06 9.52
C ALA A 45 2.55 5.19 8.55
N PHE A 46 1.84 4.86 7.47
CA PHE A 46 1.35 5.86 6.51
C PHE A 46 0.34 6.83 7.14
N GLY A 47 -0.56 6.34 8.00
CA GLY A 47 -1.50 7.19 8.74
C GLY A 47 -0.77 8.19 9.66
N VAL A 48 0.27 7.74 10.38
CA VAL A 48 1.11 8.61 11.21
C VAL A 48 1.87 9.60 10.36
N LEU A 49 2.45 9.16 9.23
CA LEU A 49 3.16 10.02 8.30
C LEU A 49 2.23 11.11 7.75
N GLN A 50 1.02 10.77 7.29
CA GLN A 50 0.03 11.73 6.83
C GLN A 50 -0.44 12.70 7.93
N ALA A 51 -0.57 12.24 9.17
CA ALA A 51 -0.98 13.08 10.29
C ALA A 51 0.09 14.10 10.70
N ARG A 52 1.37 13.70 10.64
CA ARG A 52 2.50 14.55 11.05
C ARG A 52 3.06 15.41 9.94
N PHE A 53 3.03 14.92 8.70
CA PHE A 53 3.64 15.56 7.55
C PHE A 53 2.57 15.89 6.51
N VAL A 54 2.13 17.14 6.49
CA VAL A 54 1.10 17.65 5.56
C VAL A 54 1.50 17.44 4.10
N ILE A 55 2.81 17.43 3.81
CA ILE A 55 3.35 17.15 2.47
C ILE A 55 2.93 15.78 1.91
N VAL A 56 2.59 14.80 2.76
CA VAL A 56 2.16 13.46 2.33
C VAL A 56 0.67 13.42 1.96
N ARG A 57 -0.12 14.46 2.33
CA ARG A 57 -1.57 14.52 2.09
C ARG A 57 -1.95 15.10 0.73
N GLY A 58 -1.09 15.91 0.12
CA GLY A 58 -1.36 16.58 -1.16
C GLY A 58 -0.56 15.97 -2.31
N PRO A 59 -1.00 16.16 -3.57
CA PRO A 59 -0.10 16.01 -4.70
C PRO A 59 1.15 16.86 -4.46
N ALA A 60 2.32 16.37 -4.86
CA ALA A 60 3.57 17.09 -4.68
C ALA A 60 3.39 18.54 -5.17
N HIS A 61 3.42 19.49 -4.24
CA HIS A 61 3.52 20.90 -4.58
C HIS A 61 4.93 21.10 -5.11
N PHE A 62 5.12 20.87 -6.40
CA PHE A 62 6.28 21.42 -7.09
C PHE A 62 6.22 22.92 -6.90
N TRP A 63 7.35 23.51 -6.52
CA TRP A 63 7.45 24.93 -6.20
C TRP A 63 7.18 25.83 -7.42
N ASP A 64 7.12 25.25 -8.63
CA ASP A 64 6.88 25.96 -9.87
C ASP A 64 6.09 25.11 -10.90
N ILE A 65 5.17 25.78 -11.61
CA ILE A 65 4.31 25.22 -12.66
C ILE A 65 5.13 24.82 -13.90
N GLU A 66 6.26 25.46 -14.18
CA GLU A 66 7.12 25.07 -15.31
C GLU A 66 7.65 23.63 -15.16
N THR A 67 7.94 23.21 -13.93
CA THR A 67 8.41 21.84 -13.63
C THR A 67 7.36 20.77 -13.98
N LEU A 68 6.06 21.12 -13.91
CA LEU A 68 4.96 20.20 -14.23
C LEU A 68 4.73 20.03 -15.73
N LYS A 69 5.16 20.98 -16.57
CA LYS A 69 4.94 20.92 -18.03
C LYS A 69 5.86 19.93 -18.76
N HIS A 70 6.86 19.39 -18.07
CA HIS A 70 7.91 18.55 -18.65
C HIS A 70 7.88 17.08 -18.18
N ILE A 71 6.76 16.65 -17.60
CA ILE A 71 6.53 15.26 -17.16
C ILE A 71 5.62 14.55 -18.17
#